data_AF-A0A9R0QQG5-F1
#
_entry.id   AF-A0A9R0QQG5-F1
#
_cell.length_a   1.000
_cell.length_b   1.000
_cell.length_c   1.000
_cell.angle_alpha   90.00
_cell.angle_beta   90.00
_cell.angle_gamma   90.00
#
_symmetry.space_group_name_H-M   'P 1'
#
loop_
_entity.id
_entity.type
_entity.pdbx_description
1 polymer ?
#
loop_
_entity_poly.entity_id
_entity_poly.type
_entity_poly.pdbx_seq_one_letter_code
_entity_poly.pdbx_strand_id
1 'polypeptide(L)'
;MKGVSGFPTLKFFPKGNKAGEEYESGRELDDFVKFINEKSGTSRDSKGQLTSEAGLVASLDALVKEFHSAADDKRKEILSKIEEEAAKLSGPAVKHGKIYVNVAKKILQKGSDYTKKETERLHRLLGQSISPSKADEFAIKKNILSAFSS
;
A
#
# COMPACT_ATOMS: atom_id res chain seq x y z
N MET A 1 -10.12 -7.86 -37.97
CA MET A 1 -10.91 -7.05 -37.02
C MET A 1 -11.26 -7.91 -35.82
N LYS A 2 -10.76 -7.62 -34.60
CA LYS A 2 -11.25 -8.26 -33.37
C LYS A 2 -12.46 -7.47 -32.85
N GLY A 3 -13.62 -7.69 -33.48
CA GLY A 3 -14.90 -7.10 -33.08
C GLY A 3 -15.49 -7.79 -31.84
N VAL A 4 -16.55 -7.22 -31.27
CA VAL A 4 -17.35 -7.87 -30.21
C VAL A 4 -18.20 -8.96 -30.87
N SER A 5 -17.96 -10.22 -30.51
CA SER A 5 -18.65 -11.38 -31.10
C SER A 5 -19.82 -11.90 -30.26
N GLY A 6 -19.99 -11.40 -29.03
CA GLY A 6 -21.09 -11.75 -28.13
C GLY A 6 -21.12 -10.84 -26.90
N PHE A 7 -22.22 -10.81 -26.16
CA PHE A 7 -22.36 -9.98 -24.95
C PHE A 7 -22.53 -10.83 -23.69
N PRO A 8 -21.95 -10.41 -22.55
CA PRO A 8 -20.97 -9.33 -22.42
C PRO A 8 -19.55 -9.76 -22.85
N THR A 9 -18.83 -8.89 -23.56
CA THR A 9 -17.37 -8.95 -23.73
C THR A 9 -16.75 -7.81 -22.95
N LEU A 10 -15.79 -8.12 -22.08
CA LEU A 10 -15.05 -7.13 -21.29
C LEU A 10 -13.66 -6.92 -21.89
N LYS A 11 -13.25 -5.65 -22.04
CA LYS A 11 -11.90 -5.27 -22.50
C LYS A 11 -11.27 -4.25 -21.56
N PHE A 12 -10.00 -4.45 -21.25
CA PHE A 12 -9.17 -3.55 -20.46
C PHE A 12 -8.30 -2.68 -21.36
N PHE A 13 -8.21 -1.39 -21.08
CA PHE A 13 -7.45 -0.43 -21.89
C PHE A 13 -6.37 0.24 -21.03
N PRO A 14 -5.14 -0.32 -20.97
CA PRO A 14 -4.05 0.31 -20.27
C PRO A 14 -3.60 1.59 -20.97
N LYS A 15 -2.96 2.49 -20.22
CA LYS A 15 -2.35 3.70 -20.78
C LYS A 15 -1.38 3.31 -21.90
N GLY A 16 -1.63 3.81 -23.11
CA GLY A 16 -0.79 3.56 -24.29
C GLY A 16 -1.24 2.39 -25.17
N ASN A 17 -2.20 1.56 -24.73
CA ASN A 17 -2.77 0.49 -25.55
C ASN A 17 -4.23 0.78 -25.91
N LYS A 18 -4.45 1.31 -27.12
CA LYS A 18 -5.80 1.56 -27.66
C LYS A 18 -6.48 0.32 -28.23
N ALA A 19 -5.74 -0.76 -28.49
CA ALA A 19 -6.33 -2.00 -29.01
C ALA A 19 -7.13 -2.75 -27.94
N GLY A 20 -6.81 -2.53 -26.66
CA GLY A 20 -7.42 -3.18 -25.53
C GLY A 20 -6.97 -4.64 -25.39
N GLU A 21 -7.14 -5.17 -24.19
CA GLU A 21 -6.87 -6.55 -23.82
C GLU A 21 -8.17 -7.21 -23.41
N GLU A 22 -8.43 -8.40 -23.92
CA GLU A 22 -9.66 -9.14 -23.61
C GLU A 22 -9.57 -9.72 -22.20
N TYR A 23 -10.67 -9.63 -21.45
CA TYR A 23 -10.77 -10.24 -20.13
C TYR A 23 -11.24 -11.69 -20.29
N GLU A 24 -10.32 -12.62 -20.00
CA GLU A 24 -10.53 -14.07 -20.16
C GLU A 24 -10.53 -14.82 -18.81
N SER A 25 -10.53 -14.08 -17.68
CA SER A 25 -10.55 -14.67 -16.34
C SER A 25 -11.98 -15.10 -15.93
N GLY A 26 -12.13 -15.62 -14.71
CA GLY A 26 -13.42 -16.07 -14.17
C GLY A 26 -14.48 -14.97 -14.11
N ARG A 27 -15.75 -15.35 -13.93
CA ARG A 27 -16.88 -14.40 -13.99
C ARG A 27 -17.29 -13.85 -12.62
N GLU A 28 -16.58 -14.23 -11.57
CA GLU A 28 -16.85 -13.80 -10.21
C GLU A 28 -16.21 -12.43 -9.91
N LEU A 29 -16.79 -11.71 -8.95
CA LEU A 29 -16.30 -10.37 -8.58
C LEU A 29 -14.82 -10.39 -8.16
N ASP A 30 -14.40 -11.41 -7.42
CA ASP A 30 -13.03 -11.52 -6.93
C ASP A 30 -12.02 -11.76 -8.07
N ASP A 31 -12.40 -12.52 -9.11
CA ASP A 31 -11.58 -12.70 -10.31
C ASP A 31 -11.40 -11.38 -11.07
N PHE A 32 -12.46 -10.57 -11.14
CA PHE A 32 -12.43 -9.27 -11.79
C PHE A 32 -11.55 -8.28 -11.02
N VAL A 33 -11.70 -8.23 -9.69
CA VAL A 33 -10.88 -7.37 -8.82
C VAL A 33 -9.41 -7.77 -8.89
N LYS A 34 -9.10 -9.07 -8.86
CA LYS A 34 -7.72 -9.58 -9.01
C LYS A 34 -7.10 -9.12 -10.32
N PHE A 35 -7.82 -9.28 -11.45
CA PHE A 35 -7.35 -8.83 -12.75
C PHE A 35 -7.07 -7.32 -12.78
N ILE A 36 -7.97 -6.49 -12.23
CA ILE A 36 -7.76 -5.03 -12.19
C ILE A 36 -6.56 -4.66 -11.31
N ASN A 37 -6.38 -5.34 -10.17
CA ASN A 37 -5.22 -5.15 -9.30
C ASN A 37 -3.91 -5.47 -10.03
N GLU A 38 -3.82 -6.60 -10.73
CA GLU A 38 -2.65 -7.00 -11.52
C GLU A 38 -2.34 -5.99 -12.63
N LYS A 39 -3.37 -5.51 -13.34
CA LYS A 39 -3.20 -4.58 -14.46
C LYS A 39 -2.89 -3.15 -14.03
N SER A 40 -3.31 -2.76 -12.83
CA SER A 40 -3.21 -1.37 -12.34
C SER A 40 -2.15 -1.17 -11.25
N GLY A 41 -1.56 -2.26 -10.73
CA GLY A 41 -0.65 -2.20 -9.59
C GLY A 41 -1.35 -1.72 -8.31
N THR A 42 -2.63 -2.06 -8.15
CA THR A 42 -3.42 -1.73 -6.95
C THR A 42 -3.62 -2.95 -6.07
N SER A 43 -4.10 -2.75 -4.85
CA SER A 43 -4.44 -3.84 -3.93
C SER A 43 -5.77 -3.50 -3.27
N ARG A 44 -6.87 -3.77 -4.00
CA ARG A 44 -8.25 -3.56 -3.52
C ARG A 44 -9.00 -4.86 -3.30
N ASP A 45 -9.93 -4.85 -2.36
CA ASP A 45 -10.90 -5.93 -2.14
C ASP A 45 -12.19 -5.71 -2.97
N SER A 46 -13.12 -6.67 -2.88
CA SER A 46 -14.43 -6.62 -3.54
C SER A 46 -15.37 -5.53 -3.03
N LYS A 47 -15.04 -4.88 -1.91
CA LYS A 47 -15.74 -3.69 -1.39
C LYS A 47 -15.09 -2.39 -1.85
N GLY A 48 -14.04 -2.47 -2.66
CA GLY A 48 -13.27 -1.33 -3.15
C GLY A 48 -12.30 -0.73 -2.13
N GLN A 49 -12.11 -1.37 -0.98
CA GLN A 49 -11.18 -0.91 0.06
C GLN A 49 -9.77 -1.38 -0.25
N LEU A 50 -8.76 -0.61 0.15
CA LEU A 50 -7.37 -1.07 0.07
C LEU A 50 -7.13 -2.23 1.05
N THR A 51 -6.48 -3.28 0.56
CA THR A 51 -6.08 -4.44 1.36
C THR A 51 -4.83 -4.16 2.20
N SER A 52 -4.41 -5.10 3.04
CA SER A 52 -3.21 -4.99 3.89
C SER A 52 -1.91 -4.81 3.12
N GLU A 53 -1.88 -5.21 1.86
CA GLU A 53 -0.69 -5.16 1.00
C GLU A 53 -0.47 -3.76 0.39
N ALA A 54 -1.53 -2.94 0.35
CA ALA A 54 -1.47 -1.63 -0.26
C ALA A 54 -0.49 -0.71 0.49
N GLY A 55 0.43 -0.11 -0.26
CA GLY A 55 1.38 0.86 0.28
C GLY A 55 2.66 0.26 0.86
N LEU A 56 2.73 -1.06 0.98
CA LEU A 56 3.94 -1.75 1.42
C LEU A 56 5.03 -1.68 0.34
N VAL A 57 6.26 -1.48 0.77
CA VAL A 57 7.44 -1.44 -0.11
C VAL A 57 8.42 -2.48 0.39
N ALA A 58 8.56 -3.58 -0.33
CA ALA A 58 9.31 -4.75 0.13
C ALA A 58 10.75 -4.45 0.58
N SER A 59 11.46 -3.54 -0.12
CA SER A 59 12.82 -3.14 0.27
C SER A 59 12.85 -2.37 1.60
N LEU A 60 11.82 -1.54 1.86
CA LEU A 60 11.68 -0.84 3.13
C LEU A 60 11.20 -1.78 4.24
N ASP A 61 10.29 -2.73 3.96
CA ASP A 61 9.80 -3.68 4.95
C ASP A 61 10.91 -4.55 5.54
N ALA A 62 11.90 -4.94 4.73
CA ALA A 62 13.08 -5.65 5.23
C ALA A 62 13.83 -4.80 6.28
N LEU A 63 14.08 -3.53 5.97
CA LEU A 63 14.74 -2.59 6.89
C LEU A 63 13.89 -2.30 8.13
N VAL A 64 12.56 -2.28 8.01
CA VAL A 64 11.65 -2.10 9.14
C VAL A 64 11.72 -3.28 10.10
N LYS A 65 11.81 -4.51 9.60
CA LYS A 65 11.98 -5.70 10.45
C LYS A 65 13.29 -5.67 11.23
N GLU A 66 14.37 -5.21 10.58
CA GLU A 66 15.64 -4.93 11.26
C GLU A 66 15.48 -3.83 12.31
N PHE A 67 14.80 -2.72 11.97
CA PHE A 67 14.54 -1.60 12.87
C PHE A 67 13.74 -2.02 14.11
N HIS A 68 12.71 -2.85 13.93
CA HIS A 68 11.87 -3.34 15.01
C HIS A 68 12.69 -4.14 16.03
N SER A 69 13.52 -5.06 15.53
CA SER A 69 14.35 -5.97 16.33
C SER A 69 15.59 -5.29 16.94
N ALA A 70 15.98 -4.13 16.44
CA ALA A 70 17.15 -3.40 16.89
C ALA A 70 16.91 -2.66 18.21
N ALA A 71 17.98 -2.51 19.00
CA ALA A 71 18.03 -1.61 20.14
C ALA A 71 18.09 -0.13 19.68
N ASP A 72 17.78 0.79 20.60
CA ASP A 72 17.58 2.22 20.28
C ASP A 72 18.81 2.92 19.69
N ASP A 73 20.01 2.45 20.04
CA ASP A 73 21.28 2.90 19.46
C ASP A 73 21.39 2.55 17.96
N LYS A 74 21.06 1.30 17.60
CA LYS A 74 21.12 0.80 16.22
C LYS A 74 19.96 1.28 15.34
N ARG A 75 18.80 1.59 15.93
CA ARG A 75 17.63 2.10 15.20
C ARG A 75 17.93 3.39 14.42
N LYS A 76 18.85 4.24 14.92
CA LYS A 76 19.26 5.47 14.21
C LYS A 76 20.02 5.16 12.91
N GLU A 77 20.91 4.18 12.93
CA GLU A 77 21.63 3.75 11.72
C GLU A 77 20.69 3.13 10.69
N ILE A 78 19.73 2.31 11.15
CA ILE A 78 18.73 1.70 10.27
C ILE A 78 17.79 2.76 9.70
N LEU A 79 17.43 3.80 10.47
CA LEU A 79 16.67 4.94 9.95
C LEU A 79 17.37 5.61 8.77
N SER A 80 18.70 5.84 8.85
CA SER A 80 19.45 6.39 7.71
C SER A 80 19.35 5.51 6.47
N LYS A 81 19.44 4.18 6.62
CA LYS A 81 19.24 3.24 5.51
C LYS A 81 17.82 3.30 4.93
N ILE A 82 16.80 3.42 5.79
CA ILE A 82 15.40 3.60 5.36
C ILE A 82 15.25 4.90 4.56
N GLU A 83 15.90 5.99 4.98
CA GLU A 83 15.88 7.27 4.26
C GLU A 83 16.55 7.18 2.89
N GLU A 84 17.74 6.56 2.82
CA GLU A 84 18.46 6.33 1.57
C GLU A 84 17.66 5.47 0.59
N GLU A 85 17.07 4.38 1.07
CA GLU A 85 16.27 3.48 0.25
C GLU A 85 14.96 4.14 -0.19
N ALA A 86 14.32 4.91 0.70
CA ALA A 86 13.13 5.69 0.36
C ALA A 86 13.42 6.78 -0.69
N ALA A 87 14.63 7.35 -0.70
CA ALA A 87 15.05 8.34 -1.69
C ALA A 87 15.23 7.76 -3.10
N LYS A 88 15.47 6.44 -3.22
CA LYS A 88 15.56 5.74 -4.52
C LYS A 88 14.19 5.45 -5.14
N LEU A 89 13.11 5.59 -4.38
CA LEU A 89 11.76 5.32 -4.87
C LEU A 89 11.33 6.35 -5.92
N SER A 90 10.48 5.92 -6.84
CA SER A 90 9.91 6.76 -7.89
C SER A 90 8.40 6.60 -7.97
N GLY A 91 7.74 7.55 -8.65
CA GLY A 91 6.29 7.53 -8.84
C GLY A 91 5.50 7.55 -7.50
N PRO A 92 4.37 6.83 -7.42
CA PRO A 92 3.54 6.80 -6.20
C PRO A 92 4.27 6.31 -4.95
N ALA A 93 5.26 5.43 -5.10
CA ALA A 93 6.02 4.83 -3.99
C ALA A 93 6.80 5.86 -3.16
N VAL A 94 7.15 7.03 -3.73
CA VAL A 94 7.79 8.14 -3.00
C VAL A 94 6.96 8.57 -1.79
N LYS A 95 5.63 8.61 -1.93
CA LYS A 95 4.74 8.98 -0.82
C LYS A 95 4.77 7.91 0.28
N HIS A 96 4.84 6.64 -0.09
CA HIS A 96 4.93 5.53 0.86
C HIS A 96 6.25 5.60 1.63
N GLY A 97 7.39 5.74 0.94
CA GLY A 97 8.70 5.87 1.57
C GLY A 97 8.77 7.01 2.60
N LYS A 98 8.15 8.16 2.30
CA LYS A 98 8.03 9.26 3.29
C LYS A 98 7.25 8.86 4.53
N ILE A 99 6.24 8.01 4.42
CA ILE A 99 5.48 7.49 5.57
C ILE A 99 6.38 6.57 6.41
N TYR A 100 7.11 5.64 5.79
CA TYR A 100 8.08 4.77 6.49
C TYR A 100 9.08 5.58 7.33
N VAL A 101 9.75 6.55 6.70
CA VAL A 101 10.72 7.43 7.37
C VAL A 101 10.07 8.17 8.54
N ASN A 102 8.87 8.73 8.34
CA ASN A 102 8.17 9.46 9.39
C ASN A 102 7.76 8.58 10.57
N VAL A 103 7.30 7.35 10.30
CA VAL A 103 6.94 6.39 11.35
C VAL A 103 8.19 6.01 12.16
N ALA A 104 9.28 5.63 11.50
CA ALA A 104 10.55 5.31 12.15
C ALA A 104 11.06 6.47 13.02
N LYS A 105 11.01 7.71 12.51
CA LYS A 105 11.33 8.93 13.28
C LYS A 105 10.43 9.10 14.51
N LYS A 106 9.13 8.85 14.37
CA LYS A 106 8.19 8.97 15.49
C LYS A 106 8.40 7.90 16.55
N ILE A 107 8.78 6.68 16.17
CA ILE A 107 9.16 5.63 17.13
C ILE A 107 10.40 6.05 17.92
N LEU A 108 11.43 6.58 17.26
CA LEU A 108 12.62 7.10 17.96
C LEU A 108 12.31 8.28 18.91
N GLN A 109 11.34 9.13 18.57
CA GLN A 109 10.97 10.30 19.37
C GLN A 109 10.02 9.97 20.54
N LYS A 110 9.08 9.04 20.33
CA LYS A 110 7.95 8.81 21.23
C LYS A 110 7.93 7.41 21.86
N GLY A 111 8.87 6.55 21.48
CA GLY A 111 8.93 5.14 21.89
C GLY A 111 7.97 4.24 21.10
N SER A 112 8.05 2.95 21.40
CA SER A 112 7.26 1.88 20.74
C SER A 112 5.75 2.02 20.91
N ASP A 113 5.29 2.65 22.01
CA ASP A 113 3.87 2.93 22.26
C ASP A 113 3.18 3.77 21.16
N TYR A 114 3.96 4.51 20.37
CA TYR A 114 3.44 5.31 19.27
C TYR A 114 2.67 4.47 18.25
N THR A 115 3.20 3.31 17.85
CA THR A 115 2.58 2.49 16.78
C THR A 115 1.22 1.98 17.21
N LYS A 116 1.08 1.56 18.47
CA LYS A 116 -0.19 1.12 19.05
C LYS A 116 -1.22 2.26 19.06
N LYS A 117 -0.87 3.41 19.63
CA LYS A 117 -1.76 4.58 19.73
C LYS A 117 -2.19 5.09 18.34
N GLU A 118 -1.27 5.12 17.40
CA GLU A 118 -1.56 5.57 16.04
C GLU A 118 -2.42 4.56 15.27
N THR A 119 -2.19 3.26 15.46
CA THR A 119 -3.03 2.21 14.87
C THR A 119 -4.47 2.30 15.36
N GLU A 120 -4.68 2.49 16.67
CA GLU A 120 -6.02 2.71 17.23
C GLU A 120 -6.69 3.98 16.67
N ARG A 121 -5.92 5.07 16.53
CA ARG A 121 -6.41 6.32 15.96
C ARG A 121 -6.87 6.14 14.52
N LEU A 122 -6.06 5.49 13.68
CA LEU A 122 -6.40 5.20 12.28
C LEU A 122 -7.59 4.27 12.16
N HIS A 123 -7.70 3.26 13.03
CA HIS A 123 -8.87 2.37 13.08
C HIS A 123 -10.17 3.15 13.35
N ARG A 124 -10.17 4.06 14.35
CA ARG A 124 -11.33 4.91 14.64
C ARG A 124 -11.69 5.81 13.46
N LEU A 125 -10.69 6.40 12.80
CA LEU A 125 -10.90 7.29 11.66
C LEU A 125 -11.45 6.57 10.42
N LEU A 126 -11.00 5.34 10.17
CA LEU A 126 -11.51 4.50 9.09
C LEU A 126 -12.97 4.07 9.32
N GLY A 127 -13.45 4.07 10.57
CA GLY A 127 -14.85 3.84 10.91
C GLY A 127 -15.76 5.07 10.78
N GLN A 128 -15.22 6.26 10.48
CA GLN A 128 -16.00 7.47 10.29
C GLN A 128 -16.39 7.66 8.81
N SER A 129 -17.40 8.49 8.57
CA SER A 129 -17.73 8.94 7.21
C SER A 129 -16.64 9.90 6.70
N ILE A 130 -15.74 9.37 5.88
CA ILE A 130 -14.63 10.11 5.27
C ILE A 130 -14.62 9.90 3.75
N SER A 131 -13.93 10.79 3.02
CA SER A 131 -13.78 10.63 1.58
C SER A 131 -12.99 9.36 1.23
N PRO A 132 -13.26 8.72 0.07
CA PRO A 132 -12.51 7.54 -0.37
C PRO A 132 -10.99 7.77 -0.43
N SER A 133 -10.57 8.95 -0.92
CA SER A 133 -9.15 9.33 -0.96
C SER A 133 -8.49 9.35 0.43
N LYS A 134 -9.22 9.82 1.44
CA LYS A 134 -8.74 9.89 2.82
C LYS A 134 -8.74 8.52 3.48
N ALA A 135 -9.73 7.68 3.16
CA ALA A 135 -9.73 6.29 3.58
C ALA A 135 -8.52 5.53 3.02
N ASP A 136 -8.20 5.71 1.74
CA ASP A 136 -7.01 5.11 1.11
C ASP A 136 -5.72 5.58 1.79
N GLU A 137 -5.58 6.89 2.07
CA GLU A 137 -4.42 7.42 2.80
C GLU A 137 -4.28 6.82 4.21
N PHE A 138 -5.39 6.63 4.93
CA PHE A 138 -5.39 6.06 6.26
C PHE A 138 -5.12 4.55 6.25
N ALA A 139 -5.64 3.83 5.25
CA ALA A 139 -5.34 2.41 5.04
C ALA A 139 -3.85 2.21 4.75
N ILE A 140 -3.26 2.97 3.83
CA ILE A 140 -1.81 2.90 3.53
C ILE A 140 -0.98 3.18 4.79
N LYS A 141 -1.32 4.23 5.55
CA LYS A 141 -0.60 4.53 6.80
C LYS A 141 -0.71 3.40 7.81
N LYS A 142 -1.91 2.81 7.96
CA LYS A 142 -2.16 1.68 8.87
C LYS A 142 -1.34 0.46 8.46
N ASN A 143 -1.32 0.14 7.17
CA ASN A 143 -0.56 -1.00 6.64
C ASN A 143 0.95 -0.83 6.91
N ILE A 144 1.51 0.35 6.57
CA ILE A 144 2.92 0.65 6.84
C ILE A 144 3.22 0.60 8.35
N LEU A 145 2.36 1.15 9.21
CA LEU A 145 2.52 1.08 10.67
C LEU A 145 2.52 -0.36 11.19
N SER A 146 1.73 -1.25 10.58
CA SER A 146 1.69 -2.66 10.97
C SER A 146 3.02 -3.37 10.71
N ALA A 147 3.80 -2.94 9.70
CA ALA A 147 5.13 -3.46 9.45
C ALA A 147 6.11 -3.17 10.60
N PHE A 148 5.93 -2.05 11.32
CA PHE A 148 6.74 -1.70 12.50
C PHE A 148 6.30 -2.40 13.79
N SER A 149 5.22 -3.16 13.74
CA SER A 149 4.62 -3.84 14.90
C SER A 149 4.51 -5.36 14.70
N SER A 150 4.99 -5.87 13.56
CA SER A 150 5.01 -7.29 13.18
C SER A 150 6.39 -7.91 13.39
#